data_AF-A0A6J4Q8H7-F1
#
_entry.id   AF-A0A6J4Q8H7-F1
#
_cell.length_a   1.000
_cell.length_b   1.000
_cell.length_c   1.000
_cell.angle_alpha   90.00
_cell.angle_beta   90.00
_cell.angle_gamma   90.00
#
_symmetry.space_group_name_H-M   'P 1'
#
loop_
_entity.id
_entity.type
_entity.pdbx_description
1 polymer ?
#
loop_
_entity_poly.entity_id
_entity_poly.type
_entity_poly.pdbx_seq_one_letter_code
_entity_poly.pdbx_strand_id
1 'polypeptide(L)'
;MIEFKTDAIRPVECMREGWKLIKDQYWLFFAITLVGMLIASIVPFGILLGAMFCGIYYCLFQKMNGQRMTFEGLFKGFDYLVPGLIATLVLIVPAFILGILAYVPLIMMQISMSRSRHPNPDEMFAYFGFFGFVMLALWLILGSIHAFLFFAYPLIVEHKLSGIEAFKLSARAVWSNLGGIVGFIALEVVLIIIGYLLCIVGVYLTLPLMFAGALVAYRKVFPPLSANNFDAPPPPSAFQGAGSYNQKI
;
A
#
# COMPACT_ATOMS: atom_id res chain seq x y z
N MET A 1 -12.39 -17.88 6.81
CA MET A 1 -11.94 -16.48 6.99
C MET A 1 -10.48 -16.43 6.53
N ILE A 2 -10.05 -15.40 5.79
CA ILE A 2 -8.62 -15.29 5.40
C ILE A 2 -7.83 -15.00 6.68
N GLU A 3 -6.93 -15.90 7.05
CA GLU A 3 -6.07 -15.77 8.23
C GLU A 3 -4.83 -14.93 7.89
N PHE A 4 -4.33 -14.19 8.88
CA PHE A 4 -3.11 -13.39 8.76
C PHE A 4 -2.23 -13.56 10.00
N LYS A 5 -0.92 -13.44 9.81
CA LYS A 5 0.08 -13.47 10.88
C LYS A 5 0.18 -12.10 11.56
N THR A 6 0.52 -12.12 12.84
CA THR A 6 0.81 -10.94 13.65
C THR A 6 2.33 -10.80 13.86
N ASP A 7 2.79 -9.57 14.07
CA ASP A 7 4.21 -9.22 14.24
C ASP A 7 5.16 -9.77 13.16
N ALA A 8 4.67 -9.86 11.91
CA ALA A 8 5.38 -10.55 10.82
C ALA A 8 6.33 -9.64 10.01
N ILE A 9 6.25 -8.31 10.21
CA ILE A 9 6.86 -7.34 9.31
C ILE A 9 8.20 -6.84 9.87
N ARG A 10 9.27 -7.09 9.11
CA ARG A 10 10.61 -6.54 9.37
C ARG A 10 10.96 -5.56 8.24
N PRO A 11 10.84 -4.24 8.45
CA PRO A 11 10.87 -3.23 7.38
C PRO A 11 12.06 -3.33 6.42
N VAL A 12 13.28 -3.31 6.96
CA VAL A 12 14.52 -3.37 6.18
C VAL A 12 14.62 -4.67 5.40
N GLU A 13 14.16 -5.78 5.99
CA GLU A 13 14.19 -7.07 5.34
C GLU A 13 13.18 -7.14 4.19
N CYS A 14 11.96 -6.60 4.37
CA CYS A 14 10.97 -6.50 3.30
C CYS A 14 11.51 -5.71 2.11
N MET A 15 12.20 -4.58 2.35
CA MET A 15 12.81 -3.80 1.27
C MET A 15 13.96 -4.55 0.60
N ARG A 16 14.81 -5.24 1.36
CA ARG A 16 15.91 -6.05 0.82
C ARG A 16 15.41 -7.20 -0.06
N GLU A 17 14.37 -7.90 0.39
CA GLU A 17 13.72 -8.97 -0.37
C GLU A 17 12.97 -8.41 -1.59
N GLY A 18 12.28 -7.27 -1.44
CA GLY A 18 11.63 -6.56 -2.54
C GLY A 18 12.62 -6.17 -3.64
N TRP A 19 13.80 -5.66 -3.27
CA TRP A 19 14.88 -5.41 -4.23
C TRP A 19 15.32 -6.68 -4.96
N LYS A 20 15.53 -7.78 -4.22
CA LYS A 20 15.89 -9.07 -4.82
C LYS A 20 14.82 -9.60 -5.78
N LEU A 21 13.55 -9.33 -5.51
CA LEU A 21 12.41 -9.75 -6.32
C LEU A 21 12.41 -9.06 -7.70
N ILE A 22 12.74 -7.77 -7.76
CA ILE A 22 12.61 -6.97 -8.98
C ILE A 22 13.92 -6.72 -9.73
N LYS A 23 15.09 -6.91 -9.10
CA LYS A 23 16.40 -6.48 -9.63
C LYS A 23 16.70 -6.97 -11.06
N ASP A 24 16.23 -8.15 -11.46
CA ASP A 24 16.50 -8.71 -12.79
C ASP A 24 15.65 -8.08 -13.90
N GLN A 25 14.50 -7.49 -13.54
CA GLN A 25 13.57 -6.82 -14.47
C GLN A 25 13.25 -5.40 -14.00
N TYR A 26 14.20 -4.77 -13.29
CA TYR A 26 13.97 -3.50 -12.62
C TYR A 26 13.51 -2.40 -13.58
N TRP A 27 14.16 -2.25 -14.73
CA TRP A 27 13.81 -1.21 -15.71
C TRP A 27 12.42 -1.40 -16.32
N LEU A 28 12.00 -2.64 -16.55
CA LEU A 28 10.64 -2.93 -17.01
C LEU A 28 9.63 -2.57 -15.91
N PHE A 29 9.92 -2.93 -14.67
CA PHE A 29 9.03 -2.62 -13.55
C PHE A 29 9.00 -1.12 -13.20
N PHE A 30 10.12 -0.42 -13.42
CA PHE A 30 10.19 1.04 -13.39
C PHE A 30 9.26 1.66 -14.43
N ALA A 31 9.28 1.18 -15.68
CA ALA A 31 8.34 1.66 -16.70
C ALA A 31 6.87 1.38 -16.32
N ILE A 32 6.57 0.19 -15.80
CA ILE A 32 5.22 -0.20 -15.33
C ILE A 32 4.74 0.75 -14.22
N THR A 33 5.56 0.97 -13.19
CA THR A 33 5.20 1.84 -12.06
C THR A 33 5.09 3.30 -12.49
N LEU A 34 6.01 3.81 -13.31
CA LEU A 34 5.96 5.17 -13.82
C LEU A 34 4.68 5.43 -14.63
N VAL A 35 4.37 4.56 -15.60
CA VAL A 35 3.17 4.70 -16.43
C VAL A 35 1.90 4.51 -15.61
N GLY A 36 1.89 3.53 -14.70
CA GLY A 36 0.76 3.30 -13.80
C GLY A 36 0.46 4.52 -12.93
N MET A 37 1.50 5.14 -12.34
CA MET A 37 1.35 6.36 -11.55
C MET A 37 0.90 7.55 -12.40
N LEU A 38 1.42 7.69 -13.62
CA LEU A 38 1.01 8.75 -14.53
C LEU A 38 -0.49 8.63 -14.89
N ILE A 39 -0.94 7.45 -15.30
CA ILE A 39 -2.35 7.18 -15.62
C ILE A 39 -3.23 7.41 -14.39
N ALA A 40 -2.80 6.97 -13.22
CA ALA A 40 -3.50 7.19 -11.96
C ALA A 40 -3.68 8.69 -11.64
N SER A 41 -2.71 9.52 -12.01
CA SER A 41 -2.71 10.96 -11.74
C SER A 41 -3.47 11.82 -12.76
N ILE A 42 -3.58 11.37 -14.02
CA ILE A 42 -4.22 12.14 -15.10
C ILE A 42 -5.74 12.25 -14.90
N VAL A 43 -6.37 11.20 -14.34
CA VAL A 43 -7.83 11.17 -14.19
C VAL A 43 -8.25 11.83 -12.87
N PRO A 44 -9.10 12.88 -12.91
CA PRO A 44 -9.60 13.55 -11.71
C PRO A 44 -10.31 12.58 -10.77
N PHE A 45 -10.36 12.95 -9.49
CA PHE A 45 -11.05 12.18 -8.44
C PHE A 45 -10.52 10.74 -8.26
N GLY A 46 -9.30 10.46 -8.73
CA GLY A 46 -8.59 9.21 -8.49
C GLY A 46 -9.32 7.96 -8.97
N ILE A 47 -10.16 8.08 -10.00
CA ILE A 47 -11.00 6.98 -10.51
C ILE A 47 -10.13 5.79 -10.97
N LEU A 48 -8.98 6.07 -11.59
CA LEU A 48 -8.06 5.03 -12.08
C LEU A 48 -6.98 4.63 -11.06
N LEU A 49 -6.87 5.32 -9.93
CA LEU A 49 -5.81 5.08 -8.94
C LEU A 49 -5.85 3.63 -8.44
N GLY A 50 -7.04 3.14 -8.08
CA GLY A 50 -7.21 1.76 -7.63
C GLY A 50 -6.88 0.72 -8.70
N ALA A 51 -7.31 0.93 -9.94
CA ALA A 51 -7.00 0.03 -11.05
C ALA A 51 -5.49 -0.04 -11.32
N MET A 52 -4.80 1.10 -11.33
CA MET A 52 -3.35 1.14 -11.58
C MET A 52 -2.56 0.47 -10.45
N PHE A 53 -2.96 0.67 -9.19
CA PHE A 53 -2.32 -0.01 -8.05
C PHE A 53 -2.53 -1.53 -8.15
N CYS A 54 -3.76 -1.98 -8.46
CA CYS A 54 -4.03 -3.40 -8.72
C CYS A 54 -3.19 -3.95 -9.88
N GLY A 55 -2.99 -3.19 -10.97
CA GLY A 55 -2.15 -3.59 -12.10
C GLY A 55 -0.67 -3.74 -11.73
N ILE A 56 -0.13 -2.80 -10.94
CA ILE A 56 1.24 -2.87 -10.42
C ILE A 56 1.41 -4.12 -9.53
N TYR A 57 0.48 -4.35 -8.60
CA TYR A 57 0.52 -5.55 -7.75
C TYR A 57 0.31 -6.84 -8.55
N TYR A 58 -0.51 -6.84 -9.60
CA TYR A 58 -0.67 -8.00 -10.49
C TYR A 58 0.65 -8.39 -11.16
N CYS A 59 1.42 -7.43 -11.68
CA CYS A 59 2.75 -7.68 -12.22
C CYS A 59 3.72 -8.22 -11.15
N LEU A 60 3.68 -7.68 -9.94
CA LEU A 60 4.52 -8.16 -8.85
C LEU A 60 4.14 -9.57 -8.38
N PHE A 61 2.86 -9.93 -8.35
CA PHE A 61 2.42 -11.30 -8.08
C PHE A 61 2.90 -12.27 -9.15
N GLN A 62 2.80 -11.91 -10.44
CA GLN A 62 3.37 -12.73 -11.53
C GLN A 62 4.87 -12.97 -11.28
N LYS A 63 5.60 -11.91 -10.94
CA LYS A 63 7.04 -11.99 -10.67
C LYS A 63 7.36 -12.90 -9.48
N MET A 64 6.61 -12.76 -8.39
CA MET A 64 6.77 -13.55 -7.18
C MET A 64 6.43 -15.03 -7.40
N ASN A 65 5.54 -15.33 -8.34
CA ASN A 65 5.17 -16.69 -8.74
C ASN A 65 6.13 -17.29 -9.78
N GLY A 66 7.29 -16.66 -10.03
CA GLY A 66 8.30 -17.15 -10.97
C GLY A 66 8.01 -16.84 -12.45
N GLN A 67 6.94 -16.09 -12.75
CA GLN A 67 6.64 -15.64 -14.10
C GLN A 67 7.41 -14.36 -14.44
N ARG A 68 7.52 -14.04 -15.74
CA ARG A 68 8.09 -12.76 -16.17
C ARG A 68 7.03 -11.67 -16.12
N MET A 69 7.43 -10.47 -15.71
CA MET A 69 6.54 -9.32 -15.81
C MET A 69 6.37 -8.94 -17.27
N THR A 70 5.19 -8.44 -17.62
CA THR A 70 4.92 -7.85 -18.92
C THR A 70 4.34 -6.46 -18.72
N PHE A 71 4.63 -5.55 -19.65
CA PHE A 71 4.07 -4.20 -19.59
C PHE A 71 2.54 -4.22 -19.69
N GLU A 72 2.00 -5.10 -20.53
CA GLU A 72 0.56 -5.37 -20.67
C GLU A 72 -0.11 -5.77 -19.35
N GLY A 73 0.63 -6.41 -18.44
CA GLY A 73 0.16 -6.78 -17.12
C GLY A 73 -0.34 -5.59 -16.29
N LEU A 74 0.17 -4.38 -16.53
CA LEU A 74 -0.33 -3.16 -15.87
C LEU A 74 -1.83 -2.96 -16.14
N PHE A 75 -2.27 -3.21 -17.38
CA PHE A 75 -3.65 -3.00 -17.80
C PHE A 75 -4.60 -4.10 -17.30
N LYS A 76 -4.08 -5.22 -16.77
CA LYS A 76 -4.92 -6.18 -16.04
C LYS A 76 -5.48 -5.61 -14.74
N GLY A 77 -4.94 -4.48 -14.27
CA GLY A 77 -5.54 -3.70 -13.20
C GLY A 77 -6.99 -3.24 -13.47
N PHE A 78 -7.38 -3.09 -14.74
CA PHE A 78 -8.75 -2.72 -15.13
C PHE A 78 -9.77 -3.83 -14.82
N ASP A 79 -9.36 -5.10 -14.75
CA ASP A 79 -10.23 -6.21 -14.31
C ASP A 79 -10.68 -6.01 -12.85
N TYR A 80 -9.94 -5.20 -12.08
CA TYR A 80 -10.21 -4.86 -10.69
C TYR A 80 -10.66 -3.40 -10.51
N LEU A 81 -11.15 -2.75 -11.57
CA LEU A 81 -11.53 -1.32 -11.53
C LEU A 81 -12.56 -1.03 -10.44
N VAL A 82 -13.65 -1.81 -10.38
CA VAL A 82 -14.73 -1.55 -9.42
C VAL A 82 -14.29 -1.81 -7.97
N PRO A 83 -13.71 -2.98 -7.61
CA PRO A 83 -13.18 -3.19 -6.26
C PRO A 83 -12.10 -2.18 -5.87
N GLY A 84 -11.18 -1.87 -6.80
CA GLY A 84 -10.11 -0.90 -6.60
C GLY A 84 -10.64 0.52 -6.38
N LEU A 85 -11.65 0.94 -7.14
CA LEU A 85 -12.32 2.23 -6.97
C LEU A 85 -12.99 2.31 -5.60
N ILE A 86 -13.75 1.28 -5.21
CA ILE A 86 -14.43 1.24 -3.91
C ILE A 86 -13.41 1.34 -2.76
N ALA A 87 -12.30 0.60 -2.82
CA ALA A 87 -11.23 0.72 -1.82
C ALA A 87 -10.61 2.12 -1.80
N THR A 88 -10.42 2.73 -2.98
CA THR A 88 -9.83 4.06 -3.10
C THR A 88 -10.78 5.18 -2.62
N LEU A 89 -12.10 5.01 -2.77
CA LEU A 89 -13.09 5.96 -2.25
C LEU A 89 -13.02 6.12 -0.72
N VAL A 90 -12.55 5.10 0.00
CA VAL A 90 -12.29 5.19 1.44
C VAL A 90 -11.24 6.25 1.77
N LEU A 91 -10.29 6.50 0.87
CA LEU A 91 -9.29 7.57 0.99
C LEU A 91 -9.81 8.89 0.41
N ILE A 92 -10.44 8.84 -0.78
CA ILE A 92 -10.79 10.03 -1.55
C ILE A 92 -11.93 10.82 -0.91
N VAL A 93 -12.97 10.15 -0.41
CA VAL A 93 -14.14 10.85 0.17
C VAL A 93 -13.72 11.67 1.40
N PRO A 94 -13.00 11.11 2.41
CA PRO A 94 -12.47 11.91 3.50
C PRO A 94 -11.50 12.99 3.02
N ALA A 95 -10.60 12.69 2.08
CA ALA A 95 -9.66 13.69 1.55
C ALA A 95 -10.38 14.88 0.91
N PHE A 96 -11.48 14.63 0.19
CA PHE A 96 -12.26 15.69 -0.44
C PHE A 96 -13.02 16.53 0.58
N ILE A 97 -13.71 15.90 1.54
CA ILE A 97 -14.43 16.59 2.62
C ILE A 97 -13.45 17.45 3.42
N LEU A 98 -12.37 16.84 3.88
CA LEU A 98 -11.37 17.50 4.71
C LEU A 98 -10.61 18.59 3.92
N GLY A 99 -10.36 18.37 2.63
CA GLY A 99 -9.79 19.37 1.74
C GLY A 99 -10.68 20.60 1.62
N ILE A 100 -11.98 20.43 1.39
CA ILE A 100 -12.96 21.54 1.37
C ILE A 100 -12.95 22.29 2.70
N LEU A 101 -13.00 21.57 3.82
CA LEU A 101 -12.97 22.18 5.15
C LEU A 101 -11.67 22.98 5.38
N ALA A 102 -10.55 22.53 4.81
CA ALA A 102 -9.27 23.22 4.91
C ALA A 102 -9.20 24.52 4.09
N TYR A 103 -10.04 24.68 3.06
CA TYR A 103 -10.15 25.95 2.33
C TYR A 103 -10.87 27.04 3.13
N VAL A 104 -11.71 26.69 4.10
CA VAL A 104 -12.45 27.66 4.92
C VAL A 104 -11.53 28.67 5.62
N PRO A 105 -10.48 28.28 6.37
CA PRO A 105 -9.54 29.24 6.95
C PRO A 105 -8.75 30.03 5.91
N LEU A 106 -8.41 29.43 4.76
CA LEU A 106 -7.74 30.16 3.68
C LEU A 106 -8.61 31.28 3.10
N ILE A 107 -9.90 31.00 2.88
CA ILE A 107 -10.86 31.99 2.39
C ILE A 107 -11.06 33.10 3.43
N MET A 108 -11.19 32.75 4.72
CA MET A 108 -11.30 33.74 5.80
C MET A 108 -10.07 34.64 5.89
N MET A 109 -8.86 34.07 5.77
CA MET A 109 -7.61 34.80 5.72
C MET A 109 -7.59 35.78 4.53
N GLN A 110 -7.98 35.33 3.33
CA GLN A 110 -8.02 36.17 2.13
C GLN A 110 -9.03 37.33 2.25
N ILE A 111 -10.18 37.09 2.88
CA ILE A 111 -11.17 38.15 3.14
C ILE A 111 -10.63 39.15 4.17
N SER A 112 -10.00 38.68 5.24
CA SER A 112 -9.41 39.54 6.27
C SER A 112 -8.28 40.41 5.71
N MET A 113 -7.38 39.81 4.94
CA MET A 113 -6.28 40.52 4.27
C MET A 113 -6.77 41.50 3.21
N SER A 114 -7.82 41.17 2.45
CA SER A 114 -8.34 42.08 1.41
C SER A 114 -9.08 43.30 1.98
N ARG A 115 -9.56 43.25 3.23
CA ARG A 115 -10.18 44.38 3.93
C ARG A 115 -9.16 45.30 4.63
N SER A 116 -7.95 44.80 4.90
CA SER A 116 -6.95 45.51 5.69
C SER A 116 -5.90 46.15 4.79
N ARG A 117 -5.81 47.49 4.78
CA ARG A 117 -4.80 48.24 3.98
C ARG A 117 -3.35 47.95 4.43
N HIS A 118 -3.18 47.61 5.72
CA HIS A 118 -1.95 47.13 6.32
C HIS A 118 -2.31 45.97 7.26
N PRO A 119 -2.20 44.70 6.82
CA PRO A 119 -2.47 43.55 7.68
C PRO A 119 -1.51 43.55 8.87
N ASN A 120 -2.03 43.34 10.08
CA ASN A 120 -1.20 43.27 11.27
C ASN A 120 -0.34 41.97 11.22
N PRO A 121 0.98 42.04 11.47
CA PRO A 121 1.85 40.86 11.34
C PRO A 121 1.49 39.70 12.29
N ASP A 122 1.04 40.00 13.50
CA ASP A 122 0.57 39.03 14.51
C ASP A 122 -0.65 38.23 14.02
N GLU A 123 -1.61 38.89 13.39
CA GLU A 123 -2.76 38.22 12.76
C GLU A 123 -2.31 37.30 11.62
N MET A 124 -1.36 37.73 10.79
CA MET A 124 -0.81 36.90 9.72
C MET A 124 -0.13 35.64 10.28
N PHE A 125 0.70 35.76 11.31
CA PHE A 125 1.32 34.61 11.97
C PHE A 125 0.30 33.66 12.58
N ALA A 126 -0.78 34.18 13.18
CA ALA A 126 -1.86 33.36 13.70
C ALA A 126 -2.56 32.54 12.61
N TYR A 127 -2.85 33.15 11.45
CA TYR A 127 -3.43 32.45 10.30
C TYR A 127 -2.48 31.38 9.73
N PHE A 128 -1.19 31.70 9.59
CA PHE A 128 -0.19 30.72 9.14
C PHE A 128 -0.05 29.56 10.13
N GLY A 129 -0.04 29.83 11.43
CA GLY A 129 0.01 28.81 12.47
C GLY A 129 -1.22 27.90 12.43
N PHE A 130 -2.42 28.48 12.33
CA PHE A 130 -3.66 27.72 12.21
C PHE A 130 -3.71 26.89 10.93
N PHE A 131 -3.33 27.47 9.79
CA PHE A 131 -3.26 26.77 8.52
C PHE A 131 -2.27 25.60 8.57
N GLY A 132 -1.08 25.83 9.11
CA GLY A 132 -0.08 24.78 9.32
C GLY A 132 -0.59 23.66 10.21
N PHE A 133 -1.28 23.99 11.31
CA PHE A 133 -1.92 23.01 12.18
C PHE A 133 -2.99 22.18 11.45
N VAL A 134 -3.88 22.83 10.69
CA VAL A 134 -4.91 22.14 9.89
C VAL A 134 -4.24 21.24 8.85
N MET A 135 -3.23 21.72 8.12
CA MET A 135 -2.50 20.91 7.13
C MET A 135 -1.82 19.70 7.75
N LEU A 136 -1.21 19.86 8.93
CA LEU A 136 -0.60 18.75 9.67
C LEU A 136 -1.66 17.73 10.10
N ALA A 137 -2.78 18.19 10.64
CA ALA A 137 -3.89 17.31 11.04
C ALA A 137 -4.44 16.52 9.83
N LEU A 138 -4.60 17.17 8.67
CA LEU A 138 -5.00 16.51 7.43
C LEU A 138 -4.02 15.41 7.02
N TRP A 139 -2.72 15.74 7.02
CA TRP A 139 -1.66 14.79 6.69
C TRP A 139 -1.67 13.57 7.61
N LEU A 140 -1.86 13.78 8.91
CA LEU A 140 -1.93 12.70 9.90
C LEU A 140 -3.19 11.83 9.71
N ILE A 141 -4.35 12.45 9.51
CA ILE A 141 -5.62 11.74 9.31
C ILE A 141 -5.58 10.93 8.01
N LEU A 142 -5.21 11.56 6.89
CA LEU A 142 -5.16 10.89 5.59
C LEU A 142 -4.04 9.85 5.53
N GLY A 143 -2.88 10.13 6.13
CA GLY A 143 -1.80 9.17 6.27
C GLY A 143 -2.23 7.93 7.07
N SER A 144 -3.02 8.11 8.13
CA SER A 144 -3.58 7.00 8.91
C SER A 144 -4.57 6.16 8.11
N ILE A 145 -5.47 6.80 7.35
CA ILE A 145 -6.41 6.10 6.45
C ILE A 145 -5.65 5.33 5.37
N HIS A 146 -4.62 5.96 4.78
CA HIS A 146 -3.78 5.33 3.77
C HIS A 146 -3.04 4.11 4.34
N ALA A 147 -2.53 4.19 5.57
CA ALA A 147 -1.91 3.05 6.25
C ALA A 147 -2.88 1.87 6.41
N PHE A 148 -4.17 2.11 6.67
CA PHE A 148 -5.16 1.02 6.71
C PHE A 148 -5.49 0.41 5.35
N LEU A 149 -5.15 1.09 4.25
CA LEU A 149 -5.27 0.56 2.89
C LEU A 149 -4.01 -0.17 2.41
N PHE A 150 -2.95 -0.26 3.23
CA PHE A 150 -1.65 -0.81 2.85
C PHE A 150 -1.73 -2.20 2.19
N PHE A 151 -2.64 -3.07 2.66
CA PHE A 151 -2.85 -4.40 2.08
C PHE A 151 -4.09 -4.51 1.17
N ALA A 152 -4.89 -3.46 1.01
CA ALA A 152 -6.17 -3.55 0.33
C ALA A 152 -6.03 -3.94 -1.16
N TYR A 153 -5.11 -3.30 -1.89
CA TYR A 153 -4.90 -3.60 -3.32
C TYR A 153 -4.33 -5.00 -3.58
N PRO A 154 -3.28 -5.49 -2.88
CA PRO A 154 -2.84 -6.86 -3.08
C PRO A 154 -3.90 -7.89 -2.67
N LEU A 155 -4.70 -7.63 -1.63
CA LEU A 155 -5.85 -8.47 -1.26
C LEU A 155 -6.91 -8.55 -2.37
N ILE A 156 -7.22 -7.42 -3.02
CA ILE A 156 -8.15 -7.38 -4.16
C ILE A 156 -7.62 -8.26 -5.30
N VAL A 157 -6.34 -8.14 -5.63
CA VAL A 157 -5.74 -8.86 -6.76
C VAL A 157 -5.64 -10.36 -6.49
N GLU A 158 -5.11 -10.76 -5.33
CA GLU A 158 -4.88 -12.19 -5.02
C GLU A 158 -6.16 -12.93 -4.64
N HIS A 159 -7.00 -12.31 -3.81
CA HIS A 159 -8.19 -12.97 -3.24
C HIS A 159 -9.50 -12.54 -3.89
N LYS A 160 -9.47 -11.65 -4.89
CA LYS A 160 -10.66 -11.17 -5.63
C LYS A 160 -11.75 -10.60 -4.71
N LEU A 161 -11.33 -9.99 -3.59
CA LEU A 161 -12.25 -9.41 -2.62
C LEU A 161 -12.93 -8.16 -3.18
N SER A 162 -14.13 -7.87 -2.67
CA SER A 162 -14.74 -6.55 -2.89
C SER A 162 -13.92 -5.45 -2.18
N GLY A 163 -14.02 -4.20 -2.65
CA GLY A 163 -13.22 -3.09 -2.10
C GLY A 163 -13.41 -2.87 -0.60
N ILE A 164 -14.65 -3.02 -0.09
CA ILE A 164 -14.94 -2.87 1.34
C ILE A 164 -14.41 -4.04 2.16
N GLU A 165 -14.52 -5.27 1.65
CA GLU A 165 -13.97 -6.45 2.34
C GLU A 165 -12.45 -6.39 2.41
N ALA A 166 -11.80 -5.99 1.31
CA ALA A 166 -10.37 -5.77 1.26
C ALA A 166 -9.93 -4.68 2.24
N PHE A 167 -10.63 -3.56 2.32
CA PHE A 167 -10.35 -2.52 3.31
C PHE A 167 -10.48 -3.03 4.75
N LYS A 168 -11.60 -3.70 5.09
CA LYS A 168 -11.82 -4.21 6.46
C LYS A 168 -10.76 -5.24 6.86
N LEU A 169 -10.40 -6.14 5.94
CA LEU A 169 -9.36 -7.14 6.19
C LEU A 169 -7.98 -6.47 6.32
N SER A 170 -7.64 -5.54 5.43
CA SER A 170 -6.41 -4.75 5.48
C SER A 170 -6.30 -3.99 6.81
N ALA A 171 -7.34 -3.27 7.22
CA ALA A 171 -7.36 -2.50 8.46
C ALA A 171 -7.10 -3.38 9.69
N ARG A 172 -7.73 -4.57 9.77
CA ARG A 172 -7.47 -5.53 10.86
C ARG A 172 -6.03 -6.04 10.85
N ALA A 173 -5.52 -6.40 9.68
CA ALA A 173 -4.15 -6.91 9.55
C ALA A 173 -3.10 -5.84 9.90
N VAL A 174 -3.32 -4.59 9.49
CA VAL A 174 -2.49 -3.43 9.85
C VAL A 174 -2.53 -3.20 11.35
N TRP A 175 -3.73 -3.24 11.96
CA TRP A 175 -3.88 -3.05 13.40
C TRP A 175 -3.10 -4.08 14.22
N SER A 176 -3.05 -5.33 13.76
CA SER A 176 -2.28 -6.40 14.40
C SER A 176 -0.77 -6.39 14.07
N ASN A 177 -0.32 -5.53 13.17
CA ASN A 177 1.08 -5.40 12.73
C ASN A 177 1.59 -3.95 12.78
N LEU A 178 1.02 -3.11 13.66
CA LEU A 178 1.27 -1.66 13.67
C LEU A 178 2.76 -1.29 13.75
N GLY A 179 3.51 -1.92 14.65
CA GLY A 179 4.94 -1.61 14.82
C GLY A 179 5.74 -1.81 13.53
N GLY A 180 5.50 -2.93 12.85
CA GLY A 180 6.16 -3.24 11.58
C GLY A 180 5.68 -2.36 10.42
N ILE A 181 4.38 -2.02 10.35
CA ILE A 181 3.84 -1.10 9.33
C ILE A 181 4.38 0.32 9.53
N VAL A 182 4.38 0.84 10.76
CA VAL A 182 4.93 2.16 11.08
C VAL A 182 6.42 2.22 10.74
N GLY A 183 7.19 1.17 11.09
CA GLY A 183 8.60 1.09 10.70
C GLY A 183 8.81 1.03 9.18
N PHE A 184 7.91 0.37 8.44
CA PHE A 184 7.95 0.31 6.98
C PHE A 184 7.65 1.68 6.35
N ILE A 185 6.58 2.34 6.79
CA ILE A 185 6.22 3.70 6.36
C ILE A 185 7.34 4.69 6.70
N ALA A 186 7.95 4.61 7.88
CA ALA A 186 9.07 5.47 8.25
C ALA A 186 10.28 5.27 7.31
N LEU A 187 10.57 4.02 6.93
CA LEU A 187 11.63 3.72 5.97
C LEU A 187 11.31 4.28 4.57
N GLU A 188 10.06 4.17 4.13
CA GLU A 188 9.58 4.78 2.90
C GLU A 188 9.71 6.31 2.91
N VAL A 189 9.35 6.97 4.02
CA VAL A 189 9.53 8.42 4.19
C VAL A 189 10.99 8.82 4.06
N VAL A 190 11.92 8.07 4.67
CA VAL A 190 13.36 8.32 4.53
C VAL A 190 13.81 8.18 3.08
N LEU A 191 13.36 7.14 2.37
CA LEU A 191 13.68 6.94 0.95
C LEU A 191 13.13 8.06 0.07
N ILE A 192 11.91 8.51 0.35
CA ILE A 192 11.29 9.64 -0.35
C ILE A 192 12.12 10.91 -0.11
N ILE A 193 12.53 11.20 1.13
CA ILE A 193 13.39 12.36 1.46
C ILE A 193 14.71 12.28 0.68
N ILE A 194 15.39 11.14 0.68
CA ILE A 194 16.62 10.93 -0.10
C ILE A 194 16.34 11.15 -1.60
N GLY A 195 15.21 10.63 -2.10
CA GLY A 195 14.79 10.81 -3.48
C GLY A 195 14.57 12.28 -3.86
N TYR A 196 13.98 13.07 -2.97
CA TYR A 196 13.82 14.52 -3.14
C TYR A 196 15.17 15.24 -3.17
N LEU A 197 16.10 14.87 -2.28
CA LEU A 197 17.46 15.43 -2.25
C LEU A 197 18.25 15.12 -3.54
N LEU A 198 17.92 14.02 -4.22
CA LEU A 198 18.46 13.64 -5.53
C LEU A 198 17.65 14.23 -6.70
N CYS A 199 17.27 15.51 -6.60
CA CYS A 199 16.59 16.28 -7.63
C CYS A 199 15.24 15.70 -8.10
N ILE A 200 14.45 15.09 -7.20
CA ILE A 200 13.12 14.48 -7.46
C ILE A 200 13.19 13.20 -8.31
N VAL A 201 14.16 13.06 -9.22
CA VAL A 201 14.39 11.86 -10.03
C VAL A 201 14.53 10.62 -9.14
N GLY A 202 15.21 10.77 -8.00
CA GLY A 202 15.38 9.70 -7.03
C GLY A 202 14.05 9.14 -6.50
N VAL A 203 13.01 9.96 -6.34
CA VAL A 203 11.68 9.49 -5.87
C VAL A 203 11.12 8.45 -6.83
N TYR A 204 11.12 8.74 -8.12
CA TYR A 204 10.58 7.83 -9.14
C TYR A 204 11.39 6.53 -9.23
N LEU A 205 12.72 6.60 -9.09
CA LEU A 205 13.58 5.41 -9.09
C LEU A 205 13.35 4.52 -7.85
N THR A 206 12.87 5.09 -6.75
CA THR A 206 12.54 4.32 -5.53
C THR A 206 11.15 3.69 -5.54
N LEU A 207 10.20 4.17 -6.36
CA LEU A 207 8.83 3.65 -6.42
C LEU A 207 8.74 2.12 -6.67
N PRO A 208 9.49 1.53 -7.64
CA PRO A 208 9.47 0.09 -7.84
C PRO A 208 9.85 -0.69 -6.58
N LEU A 209 10.84 -0.19 -5.83
CA LEU A 209 11.31 -0.82 -4.61
C LEU A 209 10.25 -0.75 -3.51
N MET A 210 9.55 0.39 -3.38
CA MET A 210 8.48 0.57 -2.40
C MET A 210 7.33 -0.43 -2.64
N PHE A 211 6.81 -0.53 -3.87
CA PHE A 211 5.76 -1.49 -4.21
C PHE A 211 6.20 -2.95 -4.01
N ALA A 212 7.43 -3.28 -4.40
CA ALA A 212 7.96 -4.63 -4.20
C ALA A 212 8.13 -4.97 -2.72
N GLY A 213 8.64 -4.02 -1.92
CA GLY A 213 8.76 -4.16 -0.47
C GLY A 213 7.40 -4.32 0.21
N ALA A 214 6.39 -3.56 -0.23
CA ALA A 214 5.02 -3.66 0.26
C ALA A 214 4.40 -5.02 -0.07
N LEU A 215 4.62 -5.57 -1.27
CA LEU A 215 4.20 -6.94 -1.61
C LEU A 215 4.89 -7.99 -0.73
N VAL A 216 6.18 -7.84 -0.45
CA VAL A 216 6.88 -8.77 0.46
C VAL A 216 6.30 -8.69 1.87
N ALA A 217 6.05 -7.48 2.38
CA ALA A 217 5.38 -7.30 3.67
C ALA A 217 3.99 -7.95 3.68
N TYR A 218 3.23 -7.78 2.59
CA TYR A 218 1.96 -8.45 2.37
C TYR A 218 2.10 -9.97 2.44
N ARG A 219 3.08 -10.57 1.76
CA ARG A 219 3.30 -12.01 1.75
C ARG A 219 3.73 -12.56 3.11
N LYS A 220 4.41 -11.77 3.95
CA LYS A 220 4.76 -12.14 5.34
C LYS A 220 3.52 -12.19 6.24
N VAL A 221 2.59 -11.26 6.05
CA VAL A 221 1.32 -11.18 6.79
C VAL A 221 0.28 -12.19 6.27
N PHE A 222 0.22 -12.37 4.95
CA PHE A 222 -0.65 -13.29 4.22
C PHE A 222 0.18 -14.32 3.45
N PRO A 223 0.65 -15.39 4.14
CA PRO A 223 1.34 -16.48 3.47
C PRO A 223 0.45 -17.09 2.38
N PRO A 224 1.03 -17.67 1.30
CA PRO A 224 0.26 -18.47 0.37
C PRO A 224 -0.45 -19.56 1.16
N LEU A 225 -1.67 -19.91 0.77
CA LEU A 225 -2.31 -21.12 1.27
C LEU A 225 -1.39 -22.28 0.96
N SER A 226 -0.65 -22.73 1.95
CA SER A 226 0.31 -23.79 1.78
C SER A 226 -0.44 -25.04 1.32
N ALA A 227 0.10 -25.74 0.35
CA ALA A 227 -0.15 -27.16 0.10
C ALA A 227 0.20 -28.06 1.33
N ASN A 228 0.39 -27.49 2.52
CA ASN A 228 0.80 -28.18 3.75
C ASN A 228 -0.34 -28.85 4.52
N ASN A 229 -1.53 -29.01 3.93
CA ASN A 229 -2.53 -29.94 4.46
C ASN A 229 -2.59 -31.27 3.66
N PHE A 230 -1.79 -31.44 2.60
CA PHE A 230 -1.71 -32.69 1.85
C PHE A 230 -0.28 -33.26 1.71
N ASP A 231 0.76 -32.43 1.82
CA ASP A 231 2.16 -32.86 1.62
C ASP A 231 3.01 -32.96 2.91
N ALA A 232 2.40 -32.83 4.09
CA ALA A 232 3.11 -33.19 5.32
C ALA A 232 3.29 -34.72 5.32
N PRO A 233 4.52 -35.28 5.32
CA PRO A 233 4.69 -36.70 5.51
C PRO A 233 3.99 -37.07 6.82
N PRO A 234 3.15 -38.11 6.82
CA PRO A 234 2.36 -38.44 7.99
C PRO A 234 3.31 -38.63 9.19
N PRO A 235 2.92 -38.17 10.39
CA PRO A 235 3.80 -38.21 11.55
C PRO A 235 4.28 -39.65 11.78
N PRO A 236 5.51 -39.87 12.30
CA PRO A 236 6.04 -41.22 12.50
C PRO A 236 5.11 -42.17 13.28
N SER A 237 4.21 -41.62 14.11
CA SER A 237 3.14 -42.33 14.81
C SER A 237 2.07 -42.95 13.89
N ALA A 238 1.86 -42.42 12.69
CA ALA A 238 0.94 -42.96 11.68
C ALA A 238 1.40 -44.32 11.13
N PHE A 239 2.70 -44.62 11.19
CA PHE A 239 3.27 -45.90 10.78
C PHE A 239 3.37 -46.92 11.93
N GLN A 240 3.11 -46.52 13.18
CA GLN A 240 3.23 -47.40 14.35
C GLN A 240 2.09 -48.43 14.45
N GLY A 241 1.00 -48.28 13.68
CA GLY A 241 -0.12 -49.24 13.66
C GLY A 241 -0.09 -50.29 12.54
N ALA A 242 0.79 -50.15 11.54
CA ALA A 242 0.77 -51.01 10.34
C ALA A 242 1.69 -52.25 10.43
N GLY A 243 2.52 -52.34 11.48
CA GLY A 243 3.52 -53.41 11.63
C GLY A 243 3.07 -54.67 12.38
N SER A 244 1.90 -54.68 13.01
CA SER A 244 1.52 -55.78 13.92
C SER A 244 0.67 -56.89 13.31
N TYR A 245 0.36 -56.85 12.00
CA TYR A 245 -0.57 -57.81 11.37
C TYR A 245 0.09 -58.98 10.62
N ASN A 246 1.43 -59.07 10.58
CA ASN A 246 2.16 -60.09 9.79
C ASN A 246 3.11 -60.98 10.60
N GLN A 247 2.71 -61.40 11.81
CA GLN A 247 3.39 -62.47 12.54
C GLN A 247 2.38 -63.36 13.30
N LYS A 248 1.62 -64.18 12.56
CA LYS A 248 1.13 -65.48 13.05
C LYS A 248 1.12 -66.47 11.89
N ILE A 249 2.21 -67.22 11.81
CA ILE A 249 2.27 -68.57 11.21
C ILE A 249 1.78 -69.53 12.29
#